data_AF-A0A524FIP4-F1
#
_entry.id   AF-A0A524FIP4-F1
#
_cell.length_a   1.000
_cell.length_b   1.000
_cell.length_c   1.000
_cell.angle_alpha   90.00
_cell.angle_beta   90.00
_cell.angle_gamma   90.00
#
_symmetry.space_group_name_H-M   'P 1'
#
loop_
_entity.id
_entity.type
_entity.pdbx_description
1 polymer ?
#
loop_
_entity_poly.entity_id
_entity_poly.type
_entity_poly.pdbx_seq_one_letter_code
_entity_poly.pdbx_strand_id
1 'polypeptide(L)'
;MSPKEITKFPITEAVFKDPSEVIKELTEKIDGLKYTKVIQTYVMENRRLTLILQKTGSPYFRGKIVWIGNKKDGTEGTLFCVDTGSELKQINPTAENTGSVILDTKKEIIAVSTVSTAKCAVCSRDIEIFDDITGCPICQAKAHRDHLIDWINMKHSCPICNKSLYISSTGAISIG
;
A
#
# COMPACT_ATOMS: atom_id res chain seq x y z
N MET A 1 -20.64 -28.46 21.24
CA MET A 1 -19.40 -27.77 20.80
C MET A 1 -19.82 -26.41 20.27
N SER A 2 -19.39 -25.32 20.90
CA SER A 2 -19.70 -23.97 20.40
C SER A 2 -19.03 -23.76 19.03
N PRO A 3 -19.67 -23.08 18.06
CA PRO A 3 -19.04 -22.77 16.78
C PRO A 3 -17.72 -22.03 17.02
N LYS A 4 -16.64 -22.44 16.35
CA LYS A 4 -15.41 -21.65 16.35
C LYS A 4 -15.68 -20.35 15.62
N GLU A 5 -15.74 -19.23 16.35
CA GLU A 5 -15.89 -17.90 15.77
C GLU A 5 -14.77 -17.64 14.76
N ILE A 6 -15.16 -17.27 13.53
CA ILE A 6 -14.23 -16.85 12.49
C ILE A 6 -13.78 -15.43 12.85
N THR A 7 -12.48 -15.26 13.06
CA THR A 7 -11.88 -13.99 13.52
C THR A 7 -10.85 -13.44 12.55
N LYS A 8 -10.56 -14.16 11.46
CA LYS A 8 -9.57 -13.78 10.46
C LYS A 8 -10.23 -13.64 9.10
N PHE A 9 -10.08 -12.47 8.51
CA PHE A 9 -10.74 -12.10 7.26
C PHE A 9 -9.71 -11.59 6.26
N PRO A 10 -9.67 -12.13 5.03
CA PRO A 10 -8.84 -11.55 3.98
C PRO A 10 -9.41 -10.20 3.56
N ILE A 11 -8.55 -9.18 3.49
CA ILE A 11 -8.91 -7.83 3.04
C ILE A 11 -7.98 -7.34 1.91
N THR A 12 -7.21 -8.24 1.29
CA THR A 12 -6.24 -7.92 0.23
C THR A 12 -6.86 -7.11 -0.90
N GLU A 13 -8.02 -7.53 -1.40
CA GLU A 13 -8.72 -6.85 -2.50
C GLU A 13 -9.13 -5.43 -2.11
N ALA A 14 -9.65 -5.23 -0.90
CA ALA A 14 -10.00 -3.91 -0.39
C ALA A 14 -8.76 -2.99 -0.31
N VAL A 15 -7.63 -3.54 0.16
CA VAL A 15 -6.36 -2.81 0.26
C VAL A 15 -5.83 -2.37 -1.10
N PHE A 16 -5.90 -3.24 -2.12
CA PHE A 16 -5.45 -2.92 -3.47
C PHE A 16 -6.38 -1.98 -4.23
N LYS A 17 -7.65 -1.89 -3.80
CA LYS A 17 -8.66 -1.06 -4.45
C LYS A 17 -8.64 0.38 -3.94
N ASP A 18 -9.06 0.61 -2.69
CA ASP A 18 -9.25 1.97 -2.16
C ASP A 18 -9.32 2.00 -0.62
N PRO A 19 -8.81 3.05 0.05
CA PRO A 19 -8.92 3.21 1.50
C PRO A 19 -10.35 3.14 2.04
N SER A 20 -11.35 3.61 1.30
CA SER A 20 -12.74 3.57 1.75
C SER A 20 -13.28 2.14 1.87
N GLU A 21 -12.83 1.24 1.00
CA GLU A 21 -13.16 -0.20 1.05
C GLU A 21 -12.50 -0.86 2.25
N VAL A 22 -11.24 -0.49 2.55
CA VAL A 22 -10.56 -0.95 3.77
C VAL A 22 -11.31 -0.48 5.02
N ILE A 23 -11.71 0.78 5.07
CA ILE A 23 -12.46 1.33 6.21
C ILE A 23 -13.80 0.63 6.36
N LYS A 24 -14.52 0.38 5.25
CA LYS A 24 -15.77 -0.40 5.26
C LYS A 24 -15.55 -1.78 5.88
N GLU A 25 -14.59 -2.55 5.37
CA GLU A 25 -14.22 -3.88 5.88
C GLU A 25 -13.90 -3.86 7.38
N LEU A 26 -13.17 -2.84 7.84
CA LEU A 26 -12.82 -2.68 9.24
C LEU A 26 -14.03 -2.35 10.11
N THR A 27 -14.89 -1.42 9.68
CA THR A 27 -16.07 -1.00 10.45
C THR A 27 -17.16 -2.06 10.53
N GLU A 28 -17.31 -2.90 9.50
CA GLU A 28 -18.27 -4.01 9.50
C GLU A 28 -17.85 -5.14 10.45
N LYS A 29 -16.56 -5.23 10.78
CA LYS A 29 -15.97 -6.38 11.48
C LYS A 29 -15.40 -6.03 12.86
N ILE A 30 -15.25 -4.75 13.19
CA ILE A 30 -14.67 -4.27 14.44
C ILE A 30 -15.59 -3.23 15.08
N ASP A 31 -16.24 -3.65 16.16
CA ASP A 31 -17.15 -2.79 16.89
C ASP A 31 -16.44 -1.60 17.54
N GLY A 32 -17.03 -0.42 17.36
CA GLY A 32 -16.54 0.83 17.96
C GLY A 32 -15.20 1.30 17.39
N LEU A 33 -14.83 0.89 16.18
CA LEU A 33 -13.71 1.50 15.47
C LEU A 33 -14.03 2.96 15.16
N LYS A 34 -13.23 3.88 15.71
CA LYS A 34 -13.40 5.33 15.52
C LYS A 34 -12.34 5.90 14.60
N TYR A 35 -12.77 6.72 13.66
CA TYR A 35 -11.90 7.45 12.75
C TYR A 35 -12.56 8.76 12.31
N THR A 36 -11.73 9.73 11.97
CA THR A 36 -12.16 10.98 11.32
C THR A 36 -11.70 10.97 9.86
N LYS A 37 -12.61 11.26 8.93
CA LYS A 37 -12.29 11.44 7.51
C LYS A 37 -11.85 12.89 7.25
N VAL A 38 -10.64 13.07 6.74
CA VAL A 38 -10.08 14.37 6.30
C VAL A 38 -9.72 14.25 4.82
N ILE A 39 -10.53 14.85 3.95
CA ILE A 39 -10.41 14.76 2.48
C ILE A 39 -10.46 13.29 2.02
N GLN A 40 -9.29 12.70 1.76
CA GLN A 40 -9.09 11.33 1.25
C GLN A 40 -8.28 10.47 2.21
N THR A 41 -8.17 10.89 3.48
CA THR A 41 -7.44 10.19 4.53
C THR A 41 -8.37 9.94 5.71
N TYR A 42 -8.22 8.76 6.32
CA TYR A 42 -8.98 8.30 7.47
C TYR A 42 -8.04 8.20 8.66
N VAL A 43 -8.15 9.15 9.59
CA VAL A 43 -7.30 9.25 10.78
C VAL A 43 -7.90 8.41 11.91
N MET A 44 -7.14 7.45 12.43
CA MET A 44 -7.58 6.53 13.48
C MET A 44 -7.53 7.22 14.85
N GLU A 45 -8.69 7.46 15.46
CA GLU A 45 -8.78 8.23 16.72
C GLU A 45 -8.18 7.47 17.91
N ASN A 46 -8.51 6.19 18.03
CA ASN A 46 -8.13 5.39 19.20
C ASN A 46 -6.86 4.55 18.97
N ARG A 47 -6.23 4.62 17.79
CA ARG A 47 -5.03 3.84 17.38
C ARG A 47 -5.05 2.36 17.82
N ARG A 48 -6.24 1.76 17.78
CA ARG A 48 -6.51 0.38 18.22
C ARG A 48 -5.76 -0.63 17.35
N LEU A 49 -5.87 -0.44 16.04
CA LEU A 49 -5.33 -1.32 15.02
C LEU A 49 -3.80 -1.32 15.01
N THR A 50 -3.25 -2.53 15.00
CA THR A 50 -1.83 -2.77 14.82
C THR A 50 -1.59 -3.34 13.43
N LEU A 51 -0.62 -2.82 12.71
CA LEU A 51 -0.16 -3.42 11.45
C LEU A 51 1.12 -4.21 11.71
N ILE A 52 1.18 -5.42 11.17
CA ILE A 52 2.37 -6.29 11.20
C ILE A 52 2.74 -6.66 9.77
N LEU A 53 4.02 -6.51 9.43
CA LEU A 53 4.57 -7.10 8.21
C LEU A 53 5.27 -8.41 8.56
N GLN A 54 5.02 -9.43 7.75
CA GLN A 54 5.59 -10.75 7.91
C GLN A 54 6.18 -11.24 6.59
N LYS A 55 7.34 -11.90 6.68
CA LYS A 55 7.97 -12.60 5.57
C LYS A 55 8.08 -14.07 5.98
N THR A 56 7.61 -14.97 5.12
CA THR A 56 7.55 -16.42 5.41
C THR A 56 6.93 -16.73 6.79
N GLY A 57 5.87 -16.00 7.17
CA GLY A 57 5.16 -16.15 8.45
C GLY A 57 5.86 -15.57 9.69
N SER A 58 7.08 -15.06 9.56
CA SER A 58 7.81 -14.41 10.66
C SER A 58 7.61 -12.90 10.63
N PRO A 59 7.12 -12.28 11.72
CA PRO A 59 6.95 -10.83 11.78
C PRO A 59 8.31 -10.14 11.88
N TYR A 60 8.52 -9.10 11.09
CA TYR A 60 9.75 -8.27 11.14
C TYR A 60 9.46 -6.78 11.34
N PHE A 61 8.20 -6.37 11.21
CA PHE A 61 7.78 -5.00 11.43
C PHE A 61 6.45 -4.99 12.18
N ARG A 62 6.30 -4.02 13.09
CA ARG A 62 5.07 -3.80 13.86
C ARG A 62 4.89 -2.34 14.19
N GLY A 63 3.67 -1.84 14.11
CA GLY A 63 3.31 -0.56 14.72
C GLY A 63 1.81 -0.30 14.71
N LYS A 64 1.40 0.84 15.26
CA LYS A 64 0.00 1.26 15.34
C LYS A 64 -0.42 2.02 14.10
N ILE A 65 -1.56 1.68 13.51
CA ILE A 65 -2.10 2.42 12.37
C ILE A 65 -2.58 3.79 12.86
N VAL A 66 -2.01 4.84 12.30
CA VAL A 66 -2.36 6.24 12.59
C VAL A 66 -3.37 6.75 11.59
N TRP A 67 -3.16 6.47 10.31
CA TRP A 67 -4.10 6.81 9.26
C TRP A 67 -4.02 5.84 8.08
N ILE A 68 -5.10 5.81 7.31
CA ILE A 68 -5.27 5.04 6.07
C ILE A 68 -5.68 6.04 4.99
N GLY A 69 -5.02 6.04 3.83
CA GLY A 69 -5.27 7.06 2.80
C GLY A 69 -4.81 6.67 1.41
N ASN A 70 -5.09 7.51 0.43
CA ASN A 70 -4.76 7.26 -0.97
C ASN A 70 -3.25 7.33 -1.25
N LYS A 71 -2.83 6.69 -2.33
CA LYS A 71 -1.49 6.85 -2.89
C LYS A 71 -1.27 8.29 -3.36
N LYS A 72 -0.03 8.77 -3.23
CA LYS A 72 0.34 10.15 -3.59
C LYS A 72 0.20 10.45 -5.08
N ASP A 73 0.34 9.43 -5.92
CA ASP A 73 0.25 9.56 -7.38
C ASP A 73 -1.18 9.42 -7.92
N GLY A 74 -2.18 9.28 -7.04
CA GLY A 74 -3.58 9.16 -7.40
C GLY A 74 -3.97 7.81 -8.01
N THR A 75 -3.05 6.85 -8.05
CA THR A 75 -3.35 5.48 -8.51
C THR A 75 -4.15 4.72 -7.45
N GLU A 76 -4.85 3.66 -7.89
CA GLU A 76 -5.64 2.80 -7.01
C GLU A 76 -4.79 2.15 -5.91
N GLY A 77 -5.42 1.93 -4.76
CA GLY A 77 -4.85 1.24 -3.61
C GLY A 77 -4.65 2.13 -2.39
N THR A 78 -4.18 1.49 -1.32
CA THR A 78 -4.17 2.07 0.02
C THR A 78 -2.76 2.27 0.55
N LEU A 79 -2.49 3.45 1.12
CA LEU A 79 -1.36 3.71 1.99
C LEU A 79 -1.76 3.57 3.46
N PHE A 80 -0.93 2.88 4.22
CA PHE A 80 -1.03 2.86 5.68
C PHE A 80 0.10 3.67 6.27
N CYS A 81 -0.23 4.61 7.17
CA CYS A 81 0.77 5.21 8.04
C CYS A 81 0.75 4.54 9.40
N VAL A 82 1.93 4.08 9.81
CA VAL A 82 2.12 3.27 10.99
C VAL A 82 3.14 3.94 11.90
N ASP A 83 2.77 4.11 13.15
CA ASP A 83 3.64 4.59 14.22
C ASP A 83 4.31 3.40 14.90
N THR A 84 5.63 3.33 14.80
CA THR A 84 6.46 2.29 15.43
C THR A 84 6.82 2.61 16.89
N GLY A 85 6.45 3.80 17.37
CA GLY A 85 6.91 4.38 18.63
C GLY A 85 8.22 5.17 18.49
N SER A 86 9.01 4.92 17.44
CA SER A 86 10.25 5.64 17.14
C SER A 86 10.11 6.61 15.96
N GLU A 87 9.31 6.21 14.97
CA GLU A 87 9.06 6.99 13.75
C GLU A 87 7.73 6.58 13.12
N LEU A 88 7.21 7.47 12.26
CA LEU A 88 6.11 7.18 11.36
C LEU A 88 6.66 6.57 10.06
N LYS A 89 6.14 5.41 9.68
CA LYS A 89 6.42 4.76 8.39
C LYS A 89 5.17 4.71 7.54
N GLN A 90 5.35 4.96 6.24
CA GLN A 90 4.32 4.69 5.24
C GLN A 90 4.58 3.31 4.63
N ILE A 91 3.50 2.57 4.45
CA ILE A 91 3.48 1.21 3.90
C ILE A 91 2.58 1.26 2.69
N ASN A 92 3.06 0.74 1.56
CA ASN A 92 2.40 0.80 0.27
C ASN A 92 2.18 -0.61 -0.30
N PRO A 93 1.15 -1.35 0.18
CA PRO A 93 0.83 -2.66 -0.34
C PRO A 93 0.37 -2.60 -1.79
N THR A 94 1.02 -3.39 -2.65
CA THR A 94 0.66 -3.58 -4.06
C THR A 94 0.74 -5.05 -4.43
N ALA A 95 0.21 -5.41 -5.61
CA ALA A 95 0.27 -6.78 -6.11
C ALA A 95 1.72 -7.30 -6.27
N GLU A 96 2.68 -6.39 -6.42
CA GLU A 96 4.09 -6.74 -6.62
C GLU A 96 4.85 -7.01 -5.32
N ASN A 97 4.42 -6.43 -4.20
CA ASN A 97 5.13 -6.50 -2.92
C ASN A 97 4.33 -7.17 -1.79
N THR A 98 3.07 -7.54 -2.05
CA THR A 98 2.14 -8.08 -1.05
C THR A 98 1.49 -9.37 -1.55
N GLY A 99 1.66 -10.44 -0.77
CA GLY A 99 1.02 -11.72 -1.04
C GLY A 99 -0.40 -11.80 -0.47
N SER A 100 -0.62 -11.30 0.75
CA SER A 100 -1.95 -11.26 1.36
C SER A 100 -2.04 -10.24 2.49
N VAL A 101 -3.25 -9.75 2.74
CA VAL A 101 -3.57 -8.91 3.89
C VAL A 101 -4.73 -9.55 4.66
N ILE A 102 -4.49 -9.87 5.93
CA ILE A 102 -5.45 -10.52 6.81
C ILE A 102 -5.77 -9.60 7.99
N LEU A 103 -7.05 -9.31 8.19
CA LEU A 103 -7.57 -8.70 9.40
C LEU A 103 -7.87 -9.79 10.44
N ASP A 104 -7.21 -9.74 11.60
CA ASP A 104 -7.56 -10.52 12.79
C ASP A 104 -8.37 -9.61 13.74
N THR A 105 -9.69 -9.78 13.76
CA THR A 105 -10.62 -8.94 14.53
C THR A 105 -10.48 -9.15 16.03
N LYS A 106 -10.10 -10.37 16.45
CA LYS A 106 -9.90 -10.70 17.86
C LYS A 106 -8.67 -10.00 18.43
N LYS A 107 -7.62 -9.85 17.62
CA LYS A 107 -6.37 -9.19 18.03
C LYS A 107 -6.27 -7.73 17.59
N GLU A 108 -7.20 -7.27 16.77
CA GLU A 108 -7.17 -5.95 16.11
C GLU A 108 -5.85 -5.74 15.34
N ILE A 109 -5.46 -6.77 14.58
CA ILE A 109 -4.22 -6.78 13.80
C ILE A 109 -4.55 -6.86 12.31
N ILE A 110 -3.90 -6.00 11.51
CA ILE A 110 -3.78 -6.17 10.07
C ILE A 110 -2.40 -6.79 9.81
N ALA A 111 -2.38 -8.05 9.37
CA ALA A 111 -1.16 -8.77 9.04
C ALA A 111 -0.97 -8.77 7.52
N VAL A 112 0.14 -8.19 7.05
CA VAL A 112 0.53 -8.13 5.64
C VAL A 112 1.65 -9.13 5.39
N SER A 113 1.39 -10.15 4.57
CA SER A 113 2.43 -11.04 4.06
C SER A 113 3.16 -10.37 2.92
N THR A 114 4.43 -10.03 3.10
CA THR A 114 5.23 -9.31 2.11
C THR A 114 6.00 -10.28 1.22
N VAL A 115 5.98 -10.00 -0.08
CA VAL A 115 6.72 -10.72 -1.13
C VAL A 115 7.43 -9.70 -2.01
N SER A 116 8.18 -10.15 -3.01
CA SER A 116 8.65 -9.29 -4.10
C SER A 116 8.56 -10.09 -5.39
N THR A 117 7.68 -9.68 -6.29
CA THR A 117 7.43 -10.35 -7.58
C THR A 117 7.80 -9.46 -8.77
N ALA A 118 8.17 -8.20 -8.53
CA ALA A 118 8.62 -7.27 -9.56
C ALA A 118 9.96 -6.61 -9.19
N LYS A 119 10.69 -6.21 -10.24
CA LYS A 119 11.92 -5.43 -10.15
C LYS A 119 11.70 -4.07 -10.76
N CYS A 120 12.38 -3.06 -10.22
CA CYS A 120 12.40 -1.74 -10.79
C CYS A 120 12.96 -1.76 -12.21
N ALA A 121 12.19 -1.24 -13.17
CA ALA A 121 12.55 -1.18 -14.58
C ALA A 121 13.82 -0.35 -14.89
N VAL A 122 14.35 0.40 -13.92
CA VAL A 122 15.53 1.27 -14.08
C VAL A 122 16.75 0.71 -13.33
N CYS A 123 16.61 0.39 -12.04
CA CYS A 123 17.74 -0.08 -11.22
C CYS A 123 17.83 -1.60 -11.05
N SER A 124 16.85 -2.37 -11.54
CA SER A 124 16.78 -3.83 -11.46
C SER A 124 16.76 -4.42 -10.04
N ARG A 125 16.63 -3.59 -9.00
CA ARG A 125 16.40 -4.02 -7.62
C ARG A 125 14.93 -4.36 -7.40
N ASP A 126 14.67 -5.15 -6.36
CA ASP A 126 13.33 -5.57 -5.99
C ASP A 126 12.44 -4.38 -5.61
N ILE A 127 11.14 -4.54 -5.83
CA ILE A 127 10.11 -3.62 -5.34
C ILE A 127 9.60 -4.14 -4.00
N GLU A 128 9.87 -3.40 -2.93
CA GLU A 128 9.53 -3.77 -1.56
C GLU A 128 8.34 -2.96 -1.02
N ILE A 129 7.88 -3.34 0.17
CA ILE A 129 6.64 -2.84 0.80
C ILE A 129 6.72 -1.38 1.27
N PHE A 130 7.93 -0.88 1.49
CA PHE A 130 8.19 0.50 1.92
C PHE A 130 8.52 1.43 0.75
N ASP A 131 8.61 0.88 -0.47
CA ASP A 131 8.99 1.65 -1.63
C ASP A 131 7.85 2.57 -2.08
N ASP A 132 8.24 3.78 -2.48
CA ASP A 132 7.38 4.62 -3.32
C ASP A 132 7.54 4.15 -4.76
N ILE A 133 6.45 3.64 -5.32
CA ILE A 133 6.45 2.97 -6.62
C ILE A 133 5.51 3.68 -7.56
N THR A 134 5.87 3.68 -8.83
CA THR A 134 4.98 4.11 -9.89
C THR A 134 5.19 3.22 -11.10
N GLY A 135 4.40 3.43 -12.16
CA GLY A 135 4.47 2.57 -13.34
C GLY A 135 4.18 3.31 -14.62
N CYS A 136 4.65 2.72 -15.72
CA CYS A 136 4.29 3.21 -17.05
C CYS A 136 2.78 3.06 -17.27
N PRO A 137 2.04 4.12 -17.67
CA PRO A 137 0.59 4.04 -17.90
C PRO A 137 0.23 3.16 -19.11
N ILE A 138 1.19 2.77 -19.94
CA ILE A 138 0.98 1.99 -21.17
C ILE A 138 1.27 0.51 -20.95
N CYS A 139 2.48 0.18 -20.50
CA CYS A 139 2.92 -1.22 -20.34
C CYS A 139 2.95 -1.68 -18.88
N GLN A 140 2.58 -0.80 -17.93
CA GLN A 140 2.51 -1.09 -16.50
C GLN A 140 3.82 -1.54 -15.83
N ALA A 141 4.95 -1.41 -16.52
CA ALA A 141 6.27 -1.68 -15.96
C ALA A 141 6.49 -0.84 -14.70
N LYS A 142 6.84 -1.52 -13.60
CA LYS A 142 6.97 -0.92 -12.27
C LYS A 142 8.39 -0.44 -12.02
N ALA A 143 8.51 0.65 -11.28
CA ALA A 143 9.78 1.20 -10.85
C ALA A 143 9.61 2.00 -9.56
N HIS A 144 10.71 2.13 -8.81
CA HIS A 144 10.79 3.19 -7.81
C HIS A 144 10.48 4.52 -8.46
N ARG A 145 9.64 5.30 -7.79
CA ARG A 145 9.08 6.54 -8.33
C ARG A 145 10.15 7.48 -8.87
N ASP A 146 11.15 7.76 -8.04
CA ASP A 146 12.22 8.70 -8.36
C ASP A 146 13.04 8.22 -9.58
N HIS A 147 13.39 6.93 -9.62
CA HIS A 147 14.15 6.38 -10.75
C HIS A 147 13.40 6.50 -12.09
N LEU A 148 12.07 6.29 -12.10
CA LEU A 148 11.31 6.40 -13.35
C LEU A 148 11.09 7.85 -13.78
N ILE A 149 10.86 8.75 -12.82
CA ILE A 149 10.75 10.19 -13.09
C ILE A 149 12.05 10.72 -13.70
N ASP A 150 13.20 10.41 -13.08
CA ASP A 150 14.51 10.84 -13.58
C ASP A 150 14.74 10.30 -15.00
N TRP A 151 14.42 9.03 -15.24
CA TRP A 151 14.54 8.44 -16.57
C TRP A 151 13.68 9.15 -17.61
N ILE A 152 12.40 9.41 -17.30
CA ILE A 152 11.47 10.09 -18.22
C ILE A 152 11.93 11.52 -18.50
N ASN A 153 12.43 12.25 -17.50
CA ASN A 153 12.97 13.59 -17.71
C ASN A 153 14.20 13.59 -18.63
N MET A 154 15.00 12.51 -18.63
CA MET A 154 16.19 12.38 -19.48
C MET A 154 15.91 11.80 -20.87
N LYS A 155 14.98 10.86 -20.98
CA LYS A 155 14.77 10.04 -22.18
C LYS A 155 13.39 10.22 -22.83
N HIS A 156 12.48 10.93 -22.17
CA HIS A 156 11.10 11.20 -22.60
C HIS A 156 10.33 9.94 -23.05
N SER A 157 10.67 8.78 -22.48
CA SER A 157 10.12 7.48 -22.89
C SER A 157 10.20 6.44 -21.79
N CYS A 158 9.34 5.42 -21.88
CA CYS A 158 9.37 4.26 -21.00
C CYS A 158 10.62 3.39 -21.24
N PRO A 159 11.37 2.99 -20.21
CA PRO A 159 12.55 2.12 -20.36
C PRO A 159 12.23 0.71 -20.90
N ILE A 160 10.97 0.28 -20.84
CA ILE A 160 10.54 -1.06 -21.25
C ILE A 160 9.86 -1.06 -22.62
N CYS A 161 8.85 -0.22 -22.83
CA CYS A 161 8.06 -0.22 -24.07
C CYS A 161 8.46 0.89 -25.07
N ASN A 162 9.41 1.75 -24.70
CA ASN A 162 9.93 2.87 -25.51
C ASN A 162 8.87 3.88 -25.99
N LYS A 163 7.64 3.83 -25.45
CA LYS A 163 6.60 4.80 -25.76
C LYS A 163 6.89 6.14 -25.09
N SER A 164 6.51 7.22 -25.77
CA SER A 164 6.67 8.60 -25.31
C SER A 164 5.94 8.82 -23.99
N LEU A 165 6.64 9.40 -23.02
CA LEU A 165 6.10 9.76 -21.72
C LEU A 165 6.60 11.14 -21.31
N TYR A 166 5.78 11.87 -20.56
CA TYR A 166 6.19 13.10 -19.89
C TYR A 166 5.66 13.15 -18.46
N ILE A 167 6.26 14.04 -17.66
CA ILE A 167 5.81 14.33 -16.29
C ILE A 167 4.94 15.58 -16.33
N SER A 168 3.69 15.47 -15.90
CA SER A 168 2.77 16.61 -15.80
C SER A 168 3.25 17.63 -14.75
N SER A 169 2.66 18.83 -14.74
CA SER A 169 2.89 19.83 -13.68
C SER A 169 2.53 19.34 -12.28
N THR A 170 1.71 18.29 -12.17
CA THR A 170 1.34 17.63 -10.90
C THR A 170 2.26 16.47 -10.53
N GLY A 171 3.30 16.20 -11.33
CA GLY A 171 4.23 15.09 -11.11
C GLY A 171 3.70 13.72 -11.56
N ALA A 172 2.58 13.67 -12.27
CA ALA A 172 2.00 12.42 -12.79
C ALA A 172 2.65 12.04 -14.12
N ILE A 173 2.87 10.74 -14.35
CA ILE A 173 3.39 10.23 -15.62
C ILE A 173 2.24 10.16 -16.63
N SER A 174 2.40 10.83 -17.76
CA SER A 174 1.39 10.91 -18.82
C SER A 174 1.96 10.44 -20.17
N ILE A 175 1.07 9.98 -21.04
CA ILE A 175 1.42 9.53 -22.40
C ILE A 175 1.69 10.77 -23.26
N GLY A 176 2.88 10.83 -23.86
CA GLY A 176 3.28 11.91 -24.77
C GLY A 176 2.97 11.66 -26.23
#